data_AF-A0A7C4PLF2-F1
#
_entry.id   AF-A0A7C4PLF2-F1
#
_cell.length_a   1.000
_cell.length_b   1.000
_cell.length_c   1.000
_cell.angle_alpha   90.00
_cell.angle_beta   90.00
_cell.angle_gamma   90.00
#
_symmetry.space_group_name_H-M   'P 1'
#
loop_
_entity.id
_entity.type
_entity.pdbx_description
1 polymer ?
#
loop_
_entity_poly.entity_id
_entity_poly.type
_entity_poly.pdbx_seq_one_letter_code
_entity_poly.pdbx_strand_id
1 'polypeptide(L)'
;MDWSKSRKTSRQAEQAVSFFVQAQRSEKVNPVYWFLEMDKNQPSGFLEITPHIMVAQIMERYPETISVFLRHHMSCVGCSLSAFDTLADAALVHDIPLDLLIHDLTRAVQQSPLSHSP
;
A
#
# COMPACT_ATOMS: atom_id res chain seq x y z
N MET A 1 -29.10 -5.83 56.39
CA MET A 1 -29.12 -5.28 55.02
C MET A 1 -27.85 -4.48 54.78
N ASP A 2 -26.96 -4.98 53.93
CA ASP A 2 -25.64 -4.41 53.65
C ASP A 2 -25.69 -3.62 52.32
N TRP A 3 -25.75 -2.29 52.42
CA TRP A 3 -25.84 -1.36 51.28
C TRP A 3 -24.51 -1.30 50.47
N SER A 4 -23.40 -1.91 50.93
CA SER A 4 -22.08 -1.70 50.34
C SER A 4 -21.82 -2.39 48.99
N LYS A 5 -22.70 -3.30 48.57
CA LYS A 5 -22.50 -4.09 47.33
C LYS A 5 -23.07 -3.44 46.06
N SER A 6 -23.91 -2.41 46.18
CA SER A 6 -24.61 -1.82 45.02
C SER A 6 -23.95 -0.57 44.41
N ARG A 7 -22.80 -0.12 44.92
CA ARG A 7 -22.06 1.06 44.40
C ARG A 7 -20.70 0.73 43.77
N LYS A 8 -20.31 -0.54 43.72
CA LYS A 8 -18.99 -0.97 43.18
C LYS A 8 -19.00 -1.26 41.68
N THR A 9 -20.15 -1.47 41.07
CA THR A 9 -20.27 -1.81 39.64
C THR A 9 -20.23 -0.61 38.69
N SER A 10 -20.47 0.62 39.16
CA SER A 10 -20.43 1.80 38.29
C SER A 10 -19.02 2.39 38.11
N ARG A 11 -18.12 2.20 39.09
CA ARG A 11 -16.75 2.76 39.06
C ARG A 11 -15.77 1.96 38.20
N GLN A 12 -16.04 0.68 37.95
CA GLN A 12 -15.18 -0.15 37.09
C GLN A 12 -15.38 0.17 35.59
N ALA A 13 -16.58 0.60 35.18
CA ALA A 13 -16.83 1.03 33.80
C ALA A 13 -16.16 2.38 33.47
N GLU A 14 -16.16 3.33 34.41
CA GLU A 14 -15.49 4.63 34.23
C GLU A 14 -13.97 4.51 34.11
N GLN A 15 -13.35 3.56 34.81
CA GLN A 15 -11.90 3.32 34.71
C GLN A 15 -11.49 2.73 33.35
N ALA A 16 -12.31 1.86 32.76
CA ALA A 16 -12.04 1.28 31.44
C ALA A 16 -12.13 2.33 30.32
N VAL A 17 -13.09 3.25 30.39
CA VAL A 17 -13.24 4.36 29.42
C VAL A 17 -12.09 5.36 29.52
N SER A 18 -11.59 5.64 30.74
CA SER A 18 -10.42 6.52 30.93
C SER A 18 -9.14 5.94 30.34
N PHE A 19 -8.95 4.62 30.41
CA PHE A 19 -7.84 3.92 29.74
C PHE A 19 -7.98 3.97 28.22
N PHE A 20 -9.21 3.82 27.70
CA PHE A 20 -9.48 3.83 26.27
C PHE A 20 -9.34 5.23 25.63
N VAL A 21 -9.65 6.30 26.39
CA VAL A 21 -9.54 7.70 25.91
C VAL A 21 -8.10 8.23 26.00
N GLN A 22 -7.26 7.76 26.93
CA GLN A 22 -5.85 8.18 27.01
C GLN A 22 -4.98 7.58 25.89
N ALA A 23 -5.37 6.47 25.29
CA ALA A 23 -4.66 5.88 24.15
C ALA A 23 -4.88 6.64 22.82
N GLN A 24 -5.85 7.55 22.75
CA GLN A 24 -6.11 8.39 21.57
C GLN A 24 -5.66 9.84 21.75
N ARG A 25 -4.57 10.10 22.50
CA ARG A 25 -4.05 11.45 22.67
C ARG A 25 -2.64 11.59 22.12
N SER A 26 -2.62 11.90 20.82
CA SER A 26 -1.84 13.01 20.26
C SER A 26 -0.40 13.15 20.79
N GLU A 27 0.54 12.53 20.09
CA GLU A 27 1.90 13.02 20.05
C GLU A 27 2.14 13.62 18.66
N LYS A 28 2.09 14.95 18.65
CA LYS A 28 2.52 15.88 17.61
C LYS A 28 3.47 15.24 16.58
N VAL A 29 2.91 14.78 15.47
CA VAL A 29 3.71 14.45 14.31
C VAL A 29 4.14 15.77 13.66
N ASN A 30 5.42 16.10 13.86
CA ASN A 30 6.08 17.24 13.25
C ASN A 30 5.91 17.15 11.72
N PRO A 31 5.40 18.19 11.02
CA PRO A 31 5.14 18.12 9.59
C PRO A 31 6.40 17.86 8.75
N VAL A 32 7.59 18.12 9.30
CA VAL A 32 8.87 17.79 8.65
C VAL A 32 9.16 16.28 8.68
N TYR A 33 8.63 15.54 9.67
CA TYR A 33 8.90 14.11 9.84
C TYR A 33 7.88 13.18 9.18
N TRP A 34 6.72 13.67 8.74
CA TRP A 34 5.86 12.87 7.84
C TRP A 34 6.58 12.55 6.52
N PHE A 35 7.36 13.49 5.99
CA PHE A 35 8.07 13.34 4.72
C PHE A 35 9.26 12.34 4.78
N LEU A 36 9.70 11.94 5.98
CA LEU A 36 10.85 11.03 6.18
C LEU A 36 10.43 9.60 6.59
N GLU A 37 9.23 9.40 7.12
CA GLU A 37 8.75 8.08 7.60
C GLU A 37 7.67 7.45 6.68
N MET A 38 7.40 8.04 5.53
CA MET A 38 6.41 7.58 4.52
C MET A 38 6.87 6.38 3.67
N ASP A 39 7.88 5.62 4.10
CA ASP A 39 8.37 4.42 3.39
C ASP A 39 8.11 3.11 4.15
N LYS A 40 7.86 3.14 5.48
CA LYS A 40 7.99 1.94 6.33
C LYS A 40 6.71 1.29 6.85
N ASN A 41 5.53 1.82 6.52
CA ASN A 41 4.26 1.14 6.81
C ASN A 41 3.55 0.68 5.52
N GLN A 42 4.34 0.32 4.51
CA GLN A 42 3.82 -0.44 3.38
C GLN A 42 3.83 -1.92 3.78
N PRO A 43 2.71 -2.64 3.72
CA PRO A 43 2.72 -4.06 4.03
C PRO A 43 3.75 -4.75 3.11
N SER A 44 4.74 -5.40 3.70
CA SER A 44 5.73 -6.27 3.03
C SER A 44 5.09 -7.54 2.45
N GLY A 45 3.83 -7.47 2.01
CA GLY A 45 3.15 -8.52 1.29
C GLY A 45 3.53 -8.48 -0.20
N PHE A 46 3.61 -9.65 -0.81
CA PHE A 46 3.70 -9.78 -2.27
C PHE A 46 2.58 -8.94 -2.90
N LEU A 47 2.93 -8.00 -3.78
CA LEU A 47 1.95 -7.16 -4.45
C LEU A 47 1.35 -7.95 -5.59
N GLU A 48 0.06 -8.24 -5.50
CA GLU A 48 -0.66 -8.94 -6.55
C GLU A 48 -0.84 -8.04 -7.77
N ILE A 49 -0.33 -8.48 -8.92
CA ILE A 49 -0.48 -7.77 -10.19
C ILE A 49 -1.88 -8.03 -10.74
N THR A 50 -2.80 -7.12 -10.42
CA THR A 50 -4.21 -7.18 -10.84
C THR A 50 -4.52 -6.11 -11.88
N PRO A 51 -5.60 -6.23 -12.68
CA PRO A 51 -5.98 -5.24 -13.68
C PRO A 51 -6.16 -3.80 -13.15
N HIS A 52 -6.58 -3.65 -11.90
CA HIS A 52 -6.93 -2.36 -11.31
C HIS A 52 -5.80 -1.70 -10.54
N ILE A 53 -4.63 -2.35 -10.46
CA ILE A 53 -3.47 -1.77 -9.81
C ILE A 53 -2.90 -0.64 -10.66
N MET A 54 -2.35 0.40 -10.01
CA MET A 54 -1.70 1.49 -10.71
C MET A 54 -0.33 1.05 -11.26
N VAL A 55 -0.01 1.48 -12.48
CA VAL A 55 1.29 1.23 -13.10
C VAL A 55 2.43 1.76 -12.23
N ALA A 56 2.26 2.93 -11.61
CA ALA A 56 3.26 3.49 -10.69
C ALA A 56 3.55 2.60 -9.48
N GLN A 57 2.52 1.98 -8.88
CA GLN A 57 2.69 1.09 -7.73
C GLN A 57 3.47 -0.17 -8.10
N ILE A 58 3.23 -0.72 -9.30
CA ILE A 58 4.01 -1.85 -9.82
C ILE A 58 5.48 -1.43 -9.99
N MET A 59 5.74 -0.30 -10.64
CA MET A 59 7.12 0.15 -10.91
C MET A 59 7.88 0.53 -9.64
N GLU A 60 7.21 1.11 -8.65
CA GLU A 60 7.80 1.48 -7.35
C GLU A 60 8.19 0.23 -6.55
N ARG A 61 7.33 -0.80 -6.54
CA ARG A 61 7.60 -2.04 -5.81
C ARG A 61 8.52 -3.00 -6.57
N TYR A 62 8.41 -3.03 -7.89
CA TYR A 62 9.14 -3.94 -8.78
C TYR A 62 9.83 -3.17 -9.91
N PRO A 63 10.96 -2.49 -9.63
CA PRO A 63 11.66 -1.68 -10.64
C PRO A 63 12.10 -2.50 -11.87
N GLU A 64 12.27 -3.82 -11.75
CA GLU A 64 12.52 -4.72 -12.88
C GLU A 64 11.41 -4.69 -13.95
N THR A 65 10.17 -4.41 -13.56
CA THR A 65 9.01 -4.35 -14.47
C THR A 65 9.08 -3.17 -15.43
N ILE A 66 9.87 -2.14 -15.13
CA ILE A 66 10.11 -1.01 -16.02
C ILE A 66 10.59 -1.49 -17.40
N SER A 67 11.46 -2.50 -17.42
CA SER A 67 11.95 -3.10 -18.65
C SER A 67 10.85 -3.75 -19.49
N VAL A 68 9.82 -4.32 -18.85
CA VAL A 68 8.65 -4.91 -19.50
C VAL A 68 7.83 -3.83 -20.20
N PHE A 69 7.51 -2.74 -19.48
CA PHE A 69 6.77 -1.61 -20.05
C PHE A 69 7.49 -0.97 -21.24
N LEU A 70 8.82 -0.81 -21.15
CA LEU A 70 9.63 -0.28 -22.26
C LEU A 70 9.62 -1.20 -23.49
N ARG A 71 9.67 -2.52 -23.30
CA ARG A 71 9.58 -3.50 -24.42
C ARG A 71 8.22 -3.45 -25.13
N HIS A 72 7.17 -3.15 -24.38
CA HIS A 72 5.81 -2.97 -24.89
C HIS A 72 5.57 -1.57 -25.47
N HIS A 73 6.62 -0.76 -25.68
CA HIS A 73 6.54 0.61 -26.19
C HIS A 73 5.63 1.55 -25.39
N MET A 74 5.38 1.23 -24.11
CA MET A 74 4.65 2.11 -23.20
C MET A 74 5.57 3.27 -22.79
N SER A 75 5.47 4.41 -23.48
CA SER A 75 6.28 5.63 -23.17
C SER A 75 5.93 6.28 -21.81
N CYS A 76 4.91 5.73 -21.14
CA CYS A 76 4.39 6.03 -19.81
C CYS A 76 5.45 6.24 -18.73
N VAL A 77 6.59 5.54 -18.82
CA VAL A 77 7.67 5.53 -17.83
C VAL A 77 8.30 6.92 -17.61
N GLY A 78 8.07 7.89 -18.50
CA GLY A 78 8.56 9.27 -18.38
C GLY A 78 7.50 10.37 -18.46
N CYS A 79 6.23 10.04 -18.68
CA CYS A 79 5.14 11.03 -18.78
C CYS A 79 4.39 11.09 -17.45
N SER A 80 4.41 12.24 -16.77
CA SER A 80 3.82 12.43 -15.43
C SER A 80 2.34 12.08 -15.32
N LEU A 81 1.60 12.04 -16.44
CA LEU A 81 0.20 11.62 -16.47
C LEU A 81 0.00 10.11 -16.35
N SER A 82 0.93 9.29 -16.84
CA SER A 82 0.72 7.84 -16.95
C SER A 82 1.02 7.07 -15.67
N ALA A 83 1.58 7.73 -14.67
CA ALA A 83 1.69 7.20 -13.32
C ALA A 83 0.32 6.92 -12.67
N PHE A 84 -0.75 7.55 -13.17
CA PHE A 84 -2.12 7.41 -12.65
C PHE A 84 -2.97 6.39 -13.41
N ASP A 85 -2.46 5.80 -14.48
CA ASP A 85 -3.20 4.79 -15.24
C ASP A 85 -3.24 3.46 -14.48
N THR A 86 -4.41 2.80 -14.49
CA THR A 86 -4.48 1.40 -14.08
C THR A 86 -3.80 0.51 -15.12
N LEU A 87 -3.41 -0.69 -14.72
CA LEU A 87 -2.80 -1.65 -15.64
C LEU A 87 -3.74 -1.99 -16.83
N ALA A 88 -5.04 -2.08 -16.58
CA ALA A 88 -6.05 -2.28 -17.60
C ALA A 88 -6.15 -1.09 -18.57
N ASP A 89 -6.13 0.14 -18.04
CA ASP A 89 -6.18 1.34 -18.87
C ASP A 89 -4.92 1.46 -19.75
N ALA A 90 -3.75 1.22 -19.16
CA ALA A 90 -2.48 1.22 -19.89
C ALA A 90 -2.46 0.15 -21.00
N ALA A 91 -2.97 -1.06 -20.71
CA ALA A 91 -3.10 -2.12 -21.71
C ALA A 91 -4.04 -1.70 -22.85
N LEU A 92 -5.17 -1.06 -22.53
CA LEU A 92 -6.15 -0.62 -23.52
C LEU A 92 -5.62 0.53 -24.39
N VAL A 93 -4.98 1.54 -23.81
CA VAL A 93 -4.43 2.70 -24.55
C VAL A 93 -3.34 2.28 -25.53
N HIS A 94 -2.56 1.27 -25.16
CA HIS A 94 -1.45 0.77 -25.97
C HIS A 94 -1.80 -0.45 -26.83
N ASP A 95 -3.07 -0.86 -26.87
CA ASP A 95 -3.57 -2.03 -27.63
C ASP A 95 -2.81 -3.34 -27.32
N ILE A 96 -2.52 -3.55 -26.04
CA ILE A 96 -1.82 -4.74 -25.54
C ILE A 96 -2.83 -5.64 -24.82
N PRO A 97 -2.84 -6.96 -25.10
CA PRO A 97 -3.66 -7.89 -24.33
C PRO A 97 -3.25 -7.88 -22.86
N LEU A 98 -4.20 -7.54 -21.98
CA LEU A 98 -3.97 -7.40 -20.54
C LEU A 98 -3.37 -8.66 -19.91
N ASP A 99 -3.85 -9.84 -20.30
CA ASP A 99 -3.34 -11.12 -19.81
C ASP A 99 -1.86 -11.33 -20.14
N LEU A 100 -1.42 -10.92 -21.34
CA LEU A 100 -0.02 -11.01 -21.75
C LEU A 100 0.84 -10.06 -20.91
N LEU A 101 0.36 -8.84 -20.68
CA LEU A 101 1.06 -7.85 -19.87
C LEU A 101 1.24 -8.34 -18.43
N ILE A 102 0.17 -8.84 -17.79
CA ILE A 102 0.22 -9.40 -16.43
C ILE A 102 1.21 -10.57 -16.35
N HIS A 103 1.18 -11.46 -17.34
CA HIS A 103 2.09 -12.60 -17.40
C HIS A 103 3.56 -12.15 -17.51
N ASP A 104 3.87 -11.21 -18.39
CA ASP A 104 5.23 -10.72 -18.58
C ASP A 104 5.77 -9.97 -17.36
N LEU A 105 4.92 -9.18 -16.70
CA LEU A 105 5.25 -8.49 -15.46
C LEU A 105 5.52 -9.49 -14.33
N THR A 106 4.64 -10.48 -14.17
CA THR A 106 4.80 -11.54 -13.16
C THR A 106 6.09 -12.32 -13.38
N ARG A 107 6.39 -12.67 -14.64
CA ARG A 107 7.64 -13.33 -15.00
C ARG A 107 8.86 -12.48 -14.66
N ALA A 108 8.83 -11.18 -14.95
CA ALA A 108 9.94 -10.29 -14.64
C ALA A 108 10.21 -10.23 -13.13
N VAL A 109 9.15 -10.13 -12.32
CA VAL A 109 9.25 -10.17 -10.85
C VAL A 109 9.91 -11.46 -10.39
N GLN A 110 9.42 -12.63 -10.85
CA GLN A 110 9.96 -13.94 -10.47
C GLN A 110 11.43 -14.15 -10.87
N GLN A 111 11.91 -13.48 -11.91
CA GLN A 111 13.28 -13.60 -12.40
C GLN A 111 14.26 -12.64 -11.71
N SER A 112 13.77 -11.65 -10.95
CA SER A 112 14.60 -10.67 -10.27
C SER A 112 14.92 -11.11 -8.84
N PRO A 113 16.19 -11.44 -8.51
CA PRO A 113 16.59 -11.78 -7.14
C PRO A 113 16.59 -10.57 -6.20
N LEU A 114 16.44 -9.34 -6.72
CA LEU A 114 16.54 -8.09 -5.95
C LEU A 114 15.23 -7.65 -5.30
N SER A 115 14.07 -8.10 -5.79
CA SER A 115 12.75 -7.68 -5.29
C SER A 115 12.16 -8.59 -4.21
N HIS A 116 12.85 -9.69 -3.86
CA HIS A 116 12.40 -10.68 -2.88
C HIS A 116 13.07 -10.51 -1.49
N SER A 117 13.53 -9.31 -1.14
CA SER A 117 14.14 -9.08 0.19
C SER A 117 13.07 -9.17 1.29
N PRO A 118 13.24 -10.04 2.30
CA PRO A 118 12.27 -10.22 3.39
C PRO A 118 12.21 -9.04 4.36
#